data_AF-A0A8X6X3Q0-F1
#
_entry.id   AF-A0A8X6X3Q0-F1
#
_cell.length_a   1.000
_cell.length_b   1.000
_cell.length_c   1.000
_cell.angle_alpha   90.00
_cell.angle_beta   90.00
_cell.angle_gamma   90.00
#
_symmetry.space_group_name_H-M   'P 1'
#
loop_
_entity.id
_entity.type
_entity.pdbx_description
1 polymer ?
#
loop_
_entity_poly.entity_id
_entity_poly.type
_entity_poly.pdbx_seq_one_letter_code
_entity_poly.pdbx_strand_id
1 'polypeptide(L)'
;MQTYKLDPCWYFTTPALSWDAMLLHTKVAIELFTDYDTLLFIEKGIRGGISQCCNRYAIANNKYMSNFNPDDEIKYLMLLDANSLYGYAMSKYLPLKDFVWSDNNLTEQDILNLSDESDVGYILEVDLKYPSDLHDKHSDFPLAPENKPPPNCKKSLDFNYFGTKNKICVLHYSNLKLYLKLGSKFHSIMKNKLALSYKDDKRFINGDGALLLLPMDIGH
;
A
#
# COMPACT_ATOMS: atom_id res chain seq x y z
N MET A 1 -10.84 -31.10 2.11
CA MET A 1 -11.97 -31.06 3.07
C MET A 1 -11.56 -30.99 4.54
N GLN A 2 -10.43 -31.57 5.00
CA GLN A 2 -10.10 -31.60 6.45
C GLN A 2 -9.74 -30.23 7.06
N THR A 3 -9.08 -29.34 6.31
CA THR A 3 -8.54 -28.07 6.86
C THR A 3 -9.61 -26.98 7.03
N TYR A 4 -10.32 -26.61 5.96
CA TYR A 4 -11.30 -25.51 5.99
C TYR A 4 -12.75 -25.98 5.94
N LYS A 5 -13.02 -27.29 5.84
CA LYS A 5 -14.36 -27.87 5.63
C LYS A 5 -15.11 -27.34 4.39
N LEU A 6 -14.42 -26.64 3.50
CA LEU A 6 -14.88 -26.26 2.18
C LEU A 6 -14.42 -27.30 1.16
N ASP A 7 -15.26 -27.52 0.15
CA ASP A 7 -14.97 -28.40 -0.97
C ASP A 7 -14.57 -27.57 -2.20
N PRO A 8 -13.30 -27.65 -2.65
CA PRO A 8 -12.81 -26.89 -3.80
C PRO A 8 -13.63 -27.10 -5.08
N CYS A 9 -14.28 -28.26 -5.25
CA CYS A 9 -15.08 -28.56 -6.43
C CYS A 9 -16.33 -27.68 -6.58
N TRP A 10 -16.73 -26.95 -5.53
CA TRP A 10 -17.86 -26.01 -5.56
C TRP A 10 -17.48 -24.59 -5.97
N TYR A 11 -16.19 -24.33 -6.23
CA TYR A 11 -15.68 -23.00 -6.54
C TYR A 11 -15.15 -22.94 -7.96
N PHE A 12 -15.54 -21.90 -8.68
CA PHE A 12 -15.04 -21.64 -10.03
C PHE A 12 -13.57 -21.18 -10.03
N THR A 13 -13.10 -20.56 -8.95
CA THR A 13 -11.75 -19.99 -8.86
C THR A 13 -11.15 -20.17 -7.47
N THR A 14 -9.82 -20.31 -7.41
CA THR A 14 -9.07 -20.40 -6.14
C THR A 14 -9.24 -19.17 -5.24
N PRO A 15 -9.26 -17.92 -5.75
CA PRO A 15 -9.51 -16.75 -4.91
C PRO A 15 -10.88 -16.76 -4.23
N ALA A 16 -11.92 -17.26 -4.91
CA ALA A 16 -13.25 -17.38 -4.30
C ALA A 16 -13.26 -18.39 -3.14
N LEU A 17 -12.59 -19.53 -3.32
CA LEU A 17 -12.39 -20.50 -2.25
C LEU A 17 -11.60 -19.91 -1.08
N SER A 18 -10.49 -19.21 -1.35
CA SER A 18 -9.66 -18.58 -0.32
C SER A 18 -10.41 -17.49 0.45
N TRP A 19 -11.25 -16.71 -0.24
CA TRP A 19 -12.11 -15.69 0.35
C TRP A 19 -13.13 -16.30 1.32
N ASP A 20 -13.86 -17.33 0.88
CA ASP A 20 -14.83 -18.01 1.74
C ASP A 20 -14.17 -18.74 2.91
N ALA A 21 -13.00 -19.34 2.69
CA ALA A 21 -12.21 -19.95 3.76
C ALA A 21 -11.80 -18.92 4.82
N MET A 22 -11.37 -17.73 4.38
CA MET A 22 -11.02 -16.61 5.26
C MET A 22 -12.22 -16.12 6.06
N LEU A 23 -13.38 -15.92 5.43
CA LEU A 23 -14.62 -15.51 6.12
C LEU A 23 -15.08 -16.56 7.13
N LEU A 24 -15.07 -17.84 6.75
CA LEU A 24 -15.49 -18.94 7.62
C LEU A 24 -14.59 -19.09 8.85
N HIS A 25 -13.28 -18.94 8.66
CA HIS A 25 -12.29 -19.09 9.73
C HIS A 25 -12.30 -17.89 10.69
N THR A 26 -12.28 -16.67 10.15
CA THR A 26 -12.20 -15.44 10.96
C THR A 26 -13.55 -15.00 11.51
N LYS A 27 -14.66 -15.42 10.86
CA LYS A 27 -16.04 -14.99 11.16
C LYS A 27 -16.21 -13.48 11.18
N VAL A 28 -15.36 -12.78 10.42
CA VAL A 28 -15.41 -11.34 10.29
C VAL A 28 -16.57 -10.93 9.40
N ALA A 29 -17.25 -9.85 9.76
CA ALA A 29 -18.25 -9.21 8.90
C ALA A 29 -17.61 -8.00 8.25
N ILE A 30 -17.46 -8.04 6.92
CA ILE A 30 -16.94 -6.93 6.11
C ILE A 30 -18.14 -6.15 5.59
N GLU A 31 -18.19 -4.86 5.88
CA GLU A 31 -19.21 -3.96 5.34
C GLU A 31 -18.93 -3.66 3.87
N LEU A 32 -19.98 -3.69 3.06
CA LEU A 32 -19.91 -3.28 1.66
C LEU A 32 -20.14 -1.76 1.54
N PHE A 33 -19.37 -1.10 0.69
CA PHE A 33 -19.65 0.29 0.34
C PHE A 33 -20.99 0.39 -0.39
N THR A 34 -21.94 1.08 0.24
CA THR A 34 -23.27 1.32 -0.34
C THR A 34 -23.37 2.68 -1.02
N ASP A 35 -22.56 3.64 -0.57
CA ASP A 35 -22.49 4.99 -1.10
C ASP A 35 -21.48 5.09 -2.27
N TYR A 36 -21.93 5.72 -3.36
CA TYR A 36 -21.14 5.88 -4.58
C TYR A 36 -19.94 6.82 -4.39
N ASP A 37 -20.10 7.89 -3.61
CA ASP A 37 -19.02 8.85 -3.37
C ASP A 37 -17.89 8.22 -2.55
N THR A 38 -18.24 7.38 -1.56
CA THR A 38 -17.28 6.59 -0.77
C THR A 38 -16.48 5.65 -1.66
N LEU A 39 -17.14 4.93 -2.58
CA LEU A 39 -16.49 4.04 -3.51
C LEU A 39 -15.47 4.79 -4.39
N LEU A 40 -15.90 5.88 -5.04
CA LEU A 40 -15.03 6.69 -5.89
C LEU A 40 -13.84 7.28 -5.12
N PHE A 41 -14.07 7.70 -3.88
CA PHE A 41 -13.02 8.24 -3.02
C PHE A 41 -11.95 7.21 -2.71
N ILE A 42 -12.37 5.99 -2.35
CA ILE A 42 -11.45 4.88 -2.08
C ILE A 42 -10.73 4.47 -3.35
N GLU A 43 -11.41 4.32 -4.48
CA GLU A 43 -10.79 4.01 -5.78
C GLU A 43 -9.74 5.04 -6.17
N LYS A 44 -10.00 6.33 -5.94
CA LYS A 44 -9.04 7.42 -6.16
C LYS A 44 -7.80 7.31 -5.26
N GLY A 45 -7.91 6.63 -4.12
CA GLY A 45 -6.81 6.35 -3.19
C GLY A 45 -6.07 5.03 -3.46
N ILE A 46 -6.65 4.09 -4.19
CA ILE A 46 -6.03 2.80 -4.50
C ILE A 46 -4.82 3.02 -5.43
N ARG A 47 -3.68 2.42 -5.06
CA ARG A 47 -2.46 2.35 -5.88
C ARG A 47 -2.09 0.89 -6.05
N GLY A 48 -1.59 0.54 -7.23
CA GLY A 48 -1.07 -0.78 -7.53
C GLY A 48 0.34 -0.98 -6.97
N GLY A 49 0.97 -2.08 -7.39
CA GLY A 49 2.37 -2.33 -7.10
C GLY A 49 3.28 -1.30 -7.76
N ILE A 50 4.30 -0.84 -7.03
CA ILE A 50 5.31 0.04 -7.58
C ILE A 50 6.18 -0.78 -8.54
N SER A 51 6.23 -0.37 -9.81
CA SER A 51 7.09 -0.97 -10.82
C SER A 51 7.90 0.13 -11.48
N GLN A 52 9.17 0.27 -11.08
CA GLN A 52 10.05 1.32 -11.59
C GLN A 52 11.37 0.74 -12.11
N CYS A 53 11.83 1.28 -13.23
CA CYS A 53 13.13 0.97 -13.82
C CYS A 53 13.93 2.28 -13.91
N CYS A 54 14.80 2.50 -12.93
CA CYS A 54 15.56 3.74 -12.78
C CYS A 54 16.82 3.74 -13.65
N ASN A 55 17.48 2.58 -13.74
CA ASN A 55 18.64 2.36 -14.58
C ASN A 55 18.31 1.38 -15.71
N ARG A 56 18.42 1.84 -16.95
CA ARG A 56 18.13 1.01 -18.14
C ARG A 56 19.09 -0.18 -18.29
N TYR A 57 20.31 -0.02 -17.79
CA TYR A 57 21.37 -1.00 -17.97
C TYR A 57 22.38 -0.91 -16.82
N ALA A 58 22.72 -2.06 -16.24
CA ALA A 58 23.76 -2.19 -15.23
C ALA A 58 24.54 -3.48 -15.49
N ILE A 59 25.87 -3.40 -15.42
CA ILE A 59 26.77 -4.56 -15.52
C ILE A 59 27.48 -4.72 -14.18
N ALA A 60 27.51 -5.94 -13.66
CA ALA A 60 28.36 -6.29 -12.54
C ALA A 60 29.84 -6.36 -12.98
N ASN A 61 30.74 -5.82 -12.17
CA ASN A 61 32.18 -5.97 -12.34
C ASN A 61 32.76 -6.44 -11.01
N ASN A 62 32.78 -7.74 -10.77
CA ASN A 62 33.32 -8.27 -9.52
C ASN A 62 34.28 -9.42 -9.75
N LYS A 63 35.11 -9.66 -8.74
CA LYS A 63 36.25 -10.59 -8.74
C LYS A 63 35.88 -12.05 -9.07
N TYR A 64 34.61 -12.41 -8.97
CA TYR A 64 34.11 -13.76 -9.22
C TYR A 64 33.64 -13.96 -10.67
N MET A 65 33.66 -12.91 -11.50
CA MET A 65 33.26 -12.95 -12.91
C MET A 65 34.47 -13.21 -13.81
N SER A 66 34.26 -13.99 -14.89
CA SER A 66 35.32 -14.34 -15.85
C SER A 66 35.86 -13.14 -16.66
N ASN A 67 35.06 -12.09 -16.79
CA ASN A 67 35.38 -10.84 -17.48
C ASN A 67 35.70 -9.68 -16.53
N PHE A 68 36.14 -9.98 -15.29
CA PHE A 68 36.54 -8.96 -14.33
C PHE A 68 37.68 -8.08 -14.86
N ASN A 69 37.49 -6.77 -14.82
CA ASN A 69 38.53 -5.80 -15.14
C ASN A 69 39.01 -5.11 -13.85
N PRO A 70 40.28 -5.29 -13.45
CA PRO A 70 40.85 -4.63 -12.27
C PRO A 70 40.91 -3.10 -12.38
N ASP A 71 40.94 -2.57 -13.61
CA ASP A 71 41.02 -1.12 -13.86
C ASP A 71 39.66 -0.43 -13.71
N ASP A 72 38.56 -1.19 -13.74
CA ASP A 72 37.19 -0.68 -13.57
C ASP A 72 36.71 -0.79 -12.11
N GLU A 73 35.73 0.04 -11.74
CA GLU A 73 35.12 0.03 -10.42
C GLU A 73 34.46 -1.33 -10.10
N ILE A 74 34.68 -1.84 -8.88
CA ILE A 74 34.08 -3.10 -8.41
C ILE A 74 32.58 -2.90 -8.16
N LYS A 75 31.73 -3.60 -8.93
CA LYS A 75 30.26 -3.52 -8.88
C LYS A 75 29.62 -4.89 -8.65
N TYR A 76 28.71 -4.95 -7.69
CA TYR A 76 27.85 -6.11 -7.44
C TYR A 76 26.40 -5.77 -7.77
N LEU A 77 25.67 -6.73 -8.32
CA LEU A 77 24.22 -6.64 -8.50
C LEU A 77 23.57 -7.52 -7.43
N MET A 78 22.63 -6.94 -6.69
CA MET A 78 21.89 -7.62 -5.64
C MET A 78 20.42 -7.67 -6.02
N LEU A 79 19.85 -8.86 -6.00
CA LEU A 79 18.40 -9.05 -6.09
C LEU A 79 17.84 -9.16 -4.67
N LEU A 80 16.92 -8.27 -4.33
CA LEU A 80 16.19 -8.31 -3.07
C LEU A 80 14.73 -8.62 -3.39
N ASP A 81 14.19 -9.66 -2.76
CA ASP A 81 12.78 -10.00 -2.85
C ASP A 81 12.19 -10.12 -1.44
N ALA A 82 10.99 -9.56 -1.27
CA ALA A 82 10.29 -9.56 0.00
C ALA A 82 9.33 -10.74 0.05
N ASN A 83 9.57 -11.69 0.94
CA ASN A 83 8.68 -12.83 1.13
C ASN A 83 7.30 -12.36 1.59
N SER A 84 6.26 -12.71 0.83
CA SER A 84 4.85 -12.52 1.20
C SER A 84 4.48 -11.07 1.58
N LEU A 85 4.88 -10.09 0.77
CA LEU A 85 4.60 -8.66 1.00
C LEU A 85 3.11 -8.36 1.30
N TYR A 86 2.20 -8.94 0.51
CA TYR A 86 0.76 -8.79 0.76
C TYR A 86 0.30 -9.49 2.03
N GLY A 87 0.89 -10.65 2.38
CA GLY A 87 0.60 -11.33 3.64
C GLY A 87 0.95 -10.45 4.85
N TYR A 88 2.13 -9.83 4.82
CA TYR A 88 2.55 -8.88 5.84
C TYR A 88 1.65 -7.63 5.91
N ALA A 89 1.20 -7.12 4.76
CA ALA A 89 0.26 -6.00 4.73
C ALA A 89 -1.12 -6.39 5.28
N MET A 90 -1.61 -7.59 4.94
CA MET A 90 -2.88 -8.13 5.46
C MET A 90 -2.83 -8.43 6.95
N SER A 91 -1.64 -8.63 7.53
CA SER A 91 -1.44 -8.78 8.97
C SER A 91 -1.33 -7.44 9.72
N LYS A 92 -1.67 -6.31 9.09
CA LYS A 92 -1.84 -5.03 9.78
C LYS A 92 -3.32 -4.82 10.13
N TYR A 93 -3.57 -3.89 11.03
CA TYR A 93 -4.93 -3.48 11.41
C TYR A 93 -5.65 -2.95 10.16
N LEU A 94 -6.80 -3.55 9.80
CA LEU A 94 -7.55 -3.18 8.60
C LEU A 94 -8.95 -2.68 8.98
N PRO A 95 -9.49 -1.69 8.27
CA PRO A 95 -10.83 -1.22 8.51
C PRO A 95 -11.83 -2.19 7.89
N LEU A 96 -12.81 -2.62 8.68
CA LEU A 96 -13.75 -3.68 8.27
C LEU A 96 -15.17 -3.16 8.07
N LYS A 97 -15.55 -2.10 8.80
CA LYS A 97 -16.89 -1.50 8.79
C LYS A 97 -16.88 -0.10 9.40
N ASP A 98 -18.07 0.50 9.51
CA ASP A 98 -18.38 1.82 10.05
C ASP A 98 -17.64 2.94 9.30
N PHE A 99 -17.68 2.91 7.97
CA PHE A 99 -17.10 3.93 7.11
C PHE A 99 -17.96 5.19 7.12
N VAL A 100 -17.44 6.30 7.65
CA VAL A 100 -18.22 7.54 7.81
C VAL A 100 -17.42 8.75 7.34
N TRP A 101 -18.07 9.62 6.56
CA TRP A 101 -17.51 10.92 6.21
C TRP A 101 -17.36 11.80 7.45
N SER A 102 -16.17 12.35 7.67
CA SER A 102 -15.85 13.14 8.84
C SER A 102 -15.85 14.64 8.55
N ASP A 103 -16.70 15.38 9.27
CA ASP A 103 -16.71 16.85 9.23
C ASP A 103 -15.69 17.49 10.19
N ASN A 104 -14.95 16.68 10.96
CA ASN A 104 -14.00 17.17 11.96
C ASN A 104 -12.87 17.97 11.31
N ASN A 105 -12.53 19.12 11.89
CA ASN A 105 -11.36 19.90 11.48
C ASN A 105 -10.08 19.25 12.02
N LEU A 106 -9.58 18.26 11.29
CA LEU A 106 -8.30 17.60 11.58
C LEU A 106 -7.14 18.50 11.17
N THR A 107 -6.14 18.61 12.03
CA THR A 107 -4.88 19.30 11.75
C THR A 107 -3.77 18.30 11.41
N GLU A 108 -2.66 18.78 10.86
CA GLU A 108 -1.47 17.95 10.62
C GLU A 108 -1.00 17.25 11.91
N GLN A 109 -1.01 17.95 13.04
CA GLN A 109 -0.58 17.42 14.33
C GLN A 109 -1.50 16.30 14.82
N ASP A 110 -2.80 16.41 14.61
CA ASP A 110 -3.75 15.36 14.98
C ASP A 110 -3.45 14.06 14.22
N ILE A 111 -3.12 14.17 12.92
CA ILE A 111 -2.77 13.01 12.11
C ILE A 111 -1.42 12.41 12.50
N LEU A 112 -0.42 13.25 12.79
CA LEU A 112 0.90 12.79 13.23
C LEU A 112 0.85 12.09 14.60
N ASN A 113 -0.01 12.57 15.51
CA ASN A 113 -0.18 12.03 16.86
C ASN A 113 -1.10 10.79 16.92
N LEU A 114 -1.88 10.52 15.87
CA LEU A 114 -2.73 9.35 15.81
C LEU A 114 -1.90 8.06 15.91
N SER A 115 -2.30 7.09 16.73
CA SER A 115 -1.59 5.79 16.77
C SER A 115 -1.93 4.95 15.53
N ASP A 116 -0.99 4.13 15.05
CA ASP A 116 -1.25 3.15 13.98
C ASP A 116 -2.16 2.00 14.46
N GLU A 117 -2.31 1.84 15.79
CA GLU A 117 -3.19 0.87 16.45
C GLU A 117 -4.47 1.51 17.00
N SER A 118 -4.76 2.75 16.58
CA SER A 118 -5.97 3.46 16.99
C SER A 118 -7.21 2.74 16.46
N ASP A 119 -8.27 2.70 17.28
CA ASP A 119 -9.59 2.21 16.88
C ASP A 119 -10.20 3.01 15.72
N VAL A 120 -9.72 4.24 15.50
CA VAL A 120 -10.15 5.13 14.44
C VAL A 120 -8.96 5.58 13.60
N GLY A 121 -9.11 5.53 12.29
CA GLY A 121 -8.16 6.08 11.32
C GLY A 121 -8.84 6.87 10.21
N TYR A 122 -8.05 7.38 9.27
CA TYR A 122 -8.57 8.24 8.20
C TYR A 122 -7.95 7.96 6.84
N ILE A 123 -8.79 8.06 5.80
CA ILE A 123 -8.36 8.32 4.43
C ILE A 123 -8.65 9.78 4.14
N LEU A 124 -7.62 10.50 3.71
CA LEU A 124 -7.65 11.95 3.59
C LEU A 124 -7.35 12.32 2.14
N GLU A 125 -8.10 13.30 1.62
CA GLU A 125 -7.67 14.04 0.44
C GLU A 125 -6.83 15.23 0.89
N VAL A 126 -5.56 15.25 0.52
CA VAL A 126 -4.59 16.23 1.01
C VAL A 126 -3.90 16.95 -0.13
N ASP A 127 -3.57 18.22 0.11
CA ASP A 127 -2.65 18.97 -0.73
C ASP A 127 -1.22 18.79 -0.22
N LEU A 128 -0.39 18.11 -1.03
CA LEU A 128 1.02 17.88 -0.76
C LEU A 128 1.89 18.65 -1.76
N LYS A 129 2.93 19.28 -1.25
CA LYS A 129 4.00 19.84 -2.06
C LYS A 129 5.23 18.98 -1.96
N TYR A 130 5.78 18.60 -3.12
CA TYR A 130 7.00 17.82 -3.24
C TYR A 130 8.19 18.74 -3.56
N PRO A 131 9.09 19.02 -2.58
CA PRO A 131 10.26 19.89 -2.82
C PRO A 131 11.17 19.36 -3.93
N SER A 132 11.67 20.26 -4.78
CA SER A 132 12.62 19.95 -5.86
C SER A 132 13.87 19.22 -5.36
N ASP A 133 14.33 19.57 -4.17
CA ASP A 133 15.57 19.07 -3.60
C ASP A 133 15.50 17.58 -3.23
N LEU A 134 14.28 17.01 -3.19
CA LEU A 134 14.03 15.59 -2.94
C LEU A 134 13.86 14.77 -4.22
N HIS A 135 13.81 15.40 -5.41
CA HIS A 135 13.53 14.70 -6.68
C HIS A 135 14.61 13.69 -7.01
N ASP A 136 15.88 14.08 -6.93
CA ASP A 136 17.01 13.19 -7.22
C ASP A 136 17.13 12.08 -6.17
N LYS A 137 16.94 12.42 -4.89
CA LYS A 137 17.04 11.47 -3.77
C LYS A 137 15.98 10.38 -3.83
N HIS A 138 14.78 10.71 -4.29
CA HIS A 138 13.64 9.79 -4.38
C HIS A 138 13.34 9.41 -5.83
N SER A 139 14.32 9.56 -6.72
CA SER A 139 14.18 9.18 -8.12
C SER A 139 13.83 7.70 -8.26
N ASP A 140 14.36 6.85 -7.37
CA ASP A 140 14.09 5.41 -7.37
C ASP A 140 12.74 5.00 -6.78
N PHE A 141 12.21 5.77 -5.85
CA PHE A 141 10.94 5.50 -5.16
C PHE A 141 10.24 6.81 -4.83
N PRO A 142 9.57 7.43 -5.82
CA PRO A 142 8.93 8.72 -5.61
C PRO A 142 7.68 8.58 -4.75
N LEU A 143 7.49 9.55 -3.85
CA LEU A 143 6.35 9.53 -2.92
C LEU A 143 5.04 9.91 -3.63
N ALA A 144 3.92 9.41 -3.12
CA ALA A 144 2.58 9.72 -3.62
C ALA A 144 2.41 9.53 -5.14
N PRO A 145 2.74 8.38 -5.75
CA PRO A 145 2.58 8.18 -7.20
C PRO A 145 1.11 8.35 -7.65
N GLU A 146 0.90 8.66 -8.93
CA GLU A 146 -0.43 8.71 -9.55
C GLU A 146 -0.58 7.59 -10.57
N ASN A 147 -1.76 6.99 -10.60
CA ASN A 147 -2.12 6.03 -11.64
C ASN A 147 -2.51 6.78 -12.91
N LYS A 148 -1.57 7.00 -13.82
CA LYS A 148 -1.82 7.70 -15.09
C LYS A 148 -1.09 6.99 -16.24
N PRO A 149 -1.57 7.13 -17.49
CA PRO A 149 -0.81 6.69 -18.64
C PRO A 149 0.42 7.59 -18.83
N PRO A 150 1.64 7.04 -18.97
CA PRO A 150 2.80 7.84 -19.32
C PRO A 150 2.68 8.35 -20.77
N PRO A 151 3.47 9.39 -21.14
CA PRO A 151 3.48 9.91 -22.50
C PRO A 151 3.68 8.78 -23.51
N ASN A 152 2.82 8.73 -24.53
CA ASN A 152 2.83 7.72 -25.61
C ASN A 152 2.46 6.28 -25.19
N CYS A 153 1.96 6.05 -23.98
CA CYS A 153 1.43 4.75 -23.56
C CYS A 153 -0.06 4.84 -23.24
N LYS A 154 -0.83 3.79 -23.58
CA LYS A 154 -2.27 3.72 -23.23
C LYS A 154 -2.53 3.07 -21.87
N LYS A 155 -1.55 2.33 -21.34
CA LYS A 155 -1.68 1.63 -20.05
C LYS A 155 -1.28 2.59 -18.93
N SER A 156 -2.13 2.72 -17.92
CA SER A 156 -1.79 3.46 -16.72
C SER A 156 -0.73 2.72 -15.91
N LEU A 157 0.21 3.48 -15.37
CA LEU A 157 1.23 3.01 -14.45
C LEU A 157 1.24 3.96 -13.25
N ASP A 158 1.57 3.44 -12.08
CA ASP A 158 1.81 4.28 -10.91
C ASP A 158 3.20 4.91 -11.03
N PHE A 159 3.24 6.18 -11.42
CA PHE A 159 4.46 6.96 -11.43
C PHE A 159 4.21 8.35 -10.86
N ASN A 160 5.25 8.98 -10.33
CA ASN A 160 5.15 10.37 -9.94
C ASN A 160 5.74 11.27 -11.02
N TYR A 161 4.93 12.19 -11.53
CA TYR A 161 5.46 13.29 -12.33
C TYR A 161 5.95 14.37 -11.36
N PHE A 162 7.25 14.62 -11.33
CA PHE A 162 7.86 15.69 -10.54
C PHE A 162 7.44 17.06 -11.12
N GLY A 163 6.21 17.47 -10.83
CA GLY A 163 5.68 18.77 -11.19
C GLY A 163 6.05 19.84 -10.16
N THR A 164 6.13 21.09 -10.58
CA THR A 164 6.31 22.26 -9.70
C THR A 164 5.04 22.65 -8.94
N LYS A 165 3.92 21.97 -9.19
CA LYS A 165 2.62 22.28 -8.60
C LYS A 165 2.33 21.39 -7.39
N ASN A 166 1.59 21.99 -6.46
CA ASN A 166 0.86 21.32 -5.40
C ASN A 166 0.05 20.13 -5.95
N LYS A 167 0.02 19.04 -5.19
CA LYS A 167 -0.54 17.76 -5.60
C LYS A 167 -1.65 17.34 -4.64
N ILE A 168 -2.85 17.23 -5.20
CA ILE A 168 -4.00 16.71 -4.47
C ILE A 168 -4.01 15.19 -4.59
N CYS A 169 -3.94 14.50 -3.47
CA CYS A 169 -3.94 13.04 -3.45
C CYS A 169 -4.80 12.50 -2.31
N VAL A 170 -5.49 11.39 -2.60
CA VAL A 170 -6.22 10.61 -1.60
C VAL A 170 -5.29 9.54 -1.08
N LEU A 171 -5.08 9.49 0.23
CA LEU A 171 -4.22 8.50 0.87
C LEU A 171 -4.61 8.23 2.33
N HIS A 172 -4.23 7.05 2.80
CA HIS A 172 -4.35 6.65 4.20
C HIS A 172 -3.38 7.42 5.09
N TYR A 173 -3.81 7.75 6.31
CA TYR A 173 -3.05 8.57 7.25
C TYR A 173 -1.63 8.04 7.54
N SER A 174 -1.40 6.73 7.57
CA SER A 174 -0.06 6.15 7.81
C SER A 174 0.89 6.46 6.65
N ASN A 175 0.39 6.48 5.41
CA ASN A 175 1.18 6.93 4.26
C ASN A 175 1.47 8.43 4.33
N LEU A 176 0.54 9.24 4.85
CA LEU A 176 0.78 10.67 5.06
C LEU A 176 1.95 10.87 6.01
N LYS A 177 1.93 10.21 7.17
CA LYS A 177 3.03 10.25 8.15
C LYS A 177 4.37 9.88 7.50
N LEU A 178 4.40 8.81 6.71
CA LEU A 178 5.60 8.39 5.99
C LEU A 178 6.09 9.49 5.04
N TYR A 179 5.20 10.10 4.27
CA TYR A 179 5.57 11.14 3.31
C TYR A 179 6.12 12.40 3.99
N LEU A 180 5.52 12.81 5.11
CA LEU A 180 6.01 13.93 5.91
C LEU A 180 7.37 13.62 6.52
N LYS A 181 7.57 12.42 7.05
CA LYS A 181 8.86 11.95 7.57
C LYS A 181 9.96 11.95 6.50
N LEU A 182 9.60 11.65 5.25
CA LEU A 182 10.51 11.68 4.12
C LEU A 182 10.71 13.08 3.51
N GLY A 183 10.08 14.11 4.08
CA GLY A 183 10.32 15.52 3.75
C GLY A 183 9.30 16.15 2.78
N SER A 184 8.20 15.47 2.47
CA SER A 184 7.08 16.09 1.75
C SER A 184 6.47 17.21 2.60
N LYS A 185 6.06 18.31 1.97
CA LYS A 185 5.45 19.45 2.67
C LYS A 185 3.94 19.34 2.65
N PHE A 186 3.32 19.31 3.82
CA PHE A 186 1.88 19.38 3.98
C PHE A 186 1.40 20.81 3.76
N HIS A 187 0.32 21.00 3.00
CA HIS A 187 -0.32 22.31 2.86
C HIS A 187 -1.67 22.35 3.57
N SER A 188 -2.58 21.42 3.25
CA SER A 188 -3.89 21.33 3.88
C SER A 188 -4.55 19.98 3.68
N ILE A 189 -5.50 19.65 4.56
CA ILE A 189 -6.50 18.60 4.32
C ILE A 189 -7.68 19.26 3.58
N MET A 190 -8.11 18.63 2.49
CA MET A 190 -9.29 19.06 1.74
C MET A 190 -10.58 18.72 2.49
N LYS A 191 -11.73 19.04 1.87
CA LYS A 191 -13.04 18.79 2.49
C LYS A 191 -13.28 17.30 2.79
N ASN A 192 -12.80 16.42 1.92
CA ASN A 192 -13.14 15.00 1.95
C ASN A 192 -12.22 14.21 2.89
N LYS A 193 -12.81 13.62 3.94
CA LYS A 193 -12.15 12.82 4.96
C LYS A 193 -13.04 11.62 5.28
N LEU A 194 -12.56 10.42 5.02
CA LEU A 194 -13.29 9.20 5.37
C LEU A 194 -12.70 8.62 6.65
N ALA A 195 -13.49 8.60 7.72
CA ALA A 195 -13.14 7.92 8.96
C ALA A 195 -13.30 6.41 8.79
N LEU A 196 -12.37 5.69 9.39
CA LEU A 196 -12.23 4.24 9.35
C LEU A 196 -12.35 3.70 10.76
N SER A 197 -13.20 2.69 10.99
CA SER A 197 -13.26 1.96 12.26
C SER A 197 -12.47 0.66 12.17
N TYR A 198 -11.67 0.42 13.20
CA TYR A 198 -10.89 -0.80 13.34
C TYR A 198 -11.30 -1.66 14.54
N LYS A 199 -12.28 -1.20 15.33
CA LYS A 199 -12.73 -1.83 16.60
C LYS A 199 -13.06 -3.32 16.50
N ASP A 200 -13.46 -3.77 15.31
CA ASP A 200 -13.92 -5.13 15.06
C ASP A 200 -12.87 -6.03 14.41
N ASP A 201 -11.63 -5.55 14.30
CA ASP A 201 -10.54 -6.36 13.79
C ASP A 201 -10.10 -7.42 14.82
N LYS A 202 -10.85 -8.52 14.84
CA LYS A 202 -10.64 -9.69 15.70
C LYS A 202 -9.58 -10.65 15.17
N ARG A 203 -8.84 -10.30 14.10
CA ARG A 203 -7.88 -11.21 13.45
C ARG A 203 -6.70 -11.60 14.34
N PHE A 204 -6.52 -10.93 15.49
CA PHE A 204 -5.43 -11.18 16.45
C PHE A 204 -5.85 -11.82 17.78
N ILE A 205 -7.13 -12.11 18.00
CA ILE A 205 -7.57 -12.72 19.27
C ILE A 205 -7.60 -14.24 19.13
N ASN A 206 -6.42 -14.85 19.15
CA ASN A 206 -6.23 -16.21 19.64
C ASN A 206 -5.02 -16.20 20.58
N GLY A 207 -5.17 -16.79 21.77
CA GLY A 207 -4.28 -16.66 22.93
C GLY A 207 -2.84 -17.16 22.80
N ASP A 208 -2.39 -17.51 21.59
CA ASP A 208 -1.08 -18.13 21.34
C ASP A 208 -0.12 -17.26 20.50
N GLY A 209 -0.48 -16.00 20.18
CA GLY A 209 0.45 -15.04 19.57
C GLY A 209 0.97 -15.40 18.17
N ALA A 210 0.37 -16.38 17.49
CA ALA A 210 0.73 -16.76 16.14
C ALA A 210 0.10 -15.82 15.10
N LEU A 211 0.94 -15.11 14.34
CA LEU A 211 0.57 -14.45 13.09
C LEU A 211 0.10 -15.52 12.09
N LEU A 212 -1.22 -15.62 11.89
CA LEU A 212 -1.82 -16.48 10.86
C LEU A 212 -1.60 -15.86 9.48
N LEU A 213 -0.38 -15.96 8.97
CA LEU A 213 -0.15 -15.92 7.53
C LEU A 213 -0.68 -17.24 6.96
N LEU A 214 -1.83 -17.19 6.27
CA LEU A 214 -2.24 -18.29 5.42
C LEU A 214 -1.10 -18.52 4.40
N PRO A 215 -0.44 -19.69 4.36
CA PRO A 215 0.39 -20.03 3.23
C PRO A 215 -0.57 -20.17 2.04
N MET A 216 -0.60 -19.16 1.17
CA MET A 216 -1.03 -19.40 -0.20
C MET A 216 0.07 -20.25 -0.83
N ASP A 217 -0.06 -21.57 -0.69
CA ASP A 217 0.60 -22.53 -1.58
C ASP A 217 0.07 -22.24 -2.99
N ILE A 218 0.76 -21.34 -3.69
CA ILE A 218 0.67 -21.25 -5.15
C ILE A 218 1.46 -22.44 -5.65
N GLY A 219 0.76 -23.57 -5.82
CA GLY A 219 1.32 -24.77 -6.43
C GLY A 219 1.94 -24.43 -7.78
N HIS A 220 3.17 -24.88 -7.97
CA HIS A 220 3.87 -24.92 -9.25
C HIS A 220 3.16 -25.80 -10.28
#